data_AF-A0A0M4CSW4-F1
#
_entry.id   AF-A0A0M4CSW4-F1
#
_cell.length_a   1.000
_cell.length_b   1.000
_cell.length_c   1.000
_cell.angle_alpha   90.00
_cell.angle_beta   90.00
_cell.angle_gamma   90.00
#
_symmetry.space_group_name_H-M   'P 1'
#
loop_
_entity.id
_entity.type
_entity.pdbx_description
1 polymer ?
#
loop_
_entity_poly.entity_id
_entity_poly.type
_entity_poly.pdbx_seq_one_letter_code
_entity_poly.pdbx_strand_id
1 'polypeptide(L)'
;MRTDIIDITYSGPDGWPLFAALVDPYRRLPTANVVVLMHGGGPDHQSLIPLARQLCDRHAVLLPDVRGYGRSLCSEEAKHTWASYAADVIALLDHLKADSAIVGGAGLGATITLRTALAHRERVRAAILISVEDIEDDEAKVAETAFMREFAARVREEGLYAAWAPILPNLAPVIREMVHDAIPRSNAASIAAAAAIGDDRAFRSVSELAAIAMPTLIIPGMDERHPQALAEQLADLLPHGKLAAAAISDAIVTAEDFARCLAPAIREFLNELPPLPTASAGPD
;
A
#
# COMPACT_ATOMS: atom_id res chain seq x y z
N MET A 1 -28.56 -4.46 7.48
CA MET A 1 -27.65 -3.42 6.94
C MET A 1 -26.89 -4.10 5.80
N ARG A 2 -27.08 -3.69 4.54
CA ARG A 2 -26.28 -4.26 3.44
C ARG A 2 -24.84 -3.79 3.67
N THR A 3 -23.90 -4.71 3.82
CA THR A 3 -22.49 -4.38 3.93
C THR A 3 -22.02 -3.88 2.57
N ASP A 4 -21.49 -2.65 2.52
CA ASP A 4 -20.89 -2.03 1.32
C ASP A 4 -19.52 -2.64 0.97
N ILE A 5 -19.13 -3.71 1.66
CA ILE A 5 -17.85 -4.40 1.55
C ILE A 5 -18.09 -5.79 1.00
N ILE A 6 -17.38 -6.14 -0.07
CA ILE A 6 -17.40 -7.43 -0.73
C ILE A 6 -16.03 -8.08 -0.60
N ASP A 7 -15.99 -9.27 -0.03
CA ASP A 7 -14.79 -10.09 0.06
C ASP A 7 -14.43 -10.66 -1.32
N ILE A 8 -13.15 -10.54 -1.70
CA ILE A 8 -12.58 -11.09 -2.92
C ILE A 8 -11.43 -12.01 -2.53
N THR A 9 -11.45 -13.24 -3.02
CA THR A 9 -10.32 -14.16 -3.01
C THR A 9 -9.80 -14.31 -4.42
N TYR A 10 -8.51 -14.14 -4.61
CA TYR A 10 -7.82 -14.27 -5.89
C TYR A 10 -6.51 -15.04 -5.70
N SER A 11 -5.82 -15.33 -6.79
CA SER A 11 -4.52 -16.00 -6.74
C SER A 11 -3.45 -15.11 -7.33
N GLY A 12 -2.30 -15.01 -6.66
CA GLY A 12 -1.10 -14.43 -7.24
C GLY A 12 -0.62 -15.24 -8.46
N PRO A 13 0.35 -14.72 -9.24
CA PRO A 13 0.85 -15.41 -10.44
C PRO A 13 1.48 -16.78 -10.14
N ASP A 14 1.95 -16.99 -8.91
CA ASP A 14 2.47 -18.24 -8.40
C ASP A 14 1.38 -19.22 -7.89
N GLY A 15 0.10 -18.88 -8.12
CA GLY A 15 -1.06 -19.63 -7.64
C GLY A 15 -1.39 -19.41 -6.17
N TRP A 16 -0.65 -18.56 -5.45
CA TRP A 16 -0.83 -18.37 -4.01
C TRP A 16 -2.18 -17.69 -3.70
N PRO A 17 -2.98 -18.17 -2.75
CA PRO A 17 -4.25 -17.56 -2.40
C PRO A 17 -4.04 -16.21 -1.69
N LEU A 18 -4.75 -15.20 -2.15
CA LEU A 18 -4.70 -13.83 -1.66
C LEU A 18 -6.10 -13.28 -1.44
N PHE A 19 -6.19 -12.23 -0.62
CA PHE A 19 -7.44 -11.60 -0.23
C PHE A 19 -7.45 -10.10 -0.54
N ALA A 20 -8.62 -9.60 -0.95
CA ALA A 20 -8.91 -8.17 -1.00
C ALA A 20 -10.34 -7.89 -0.57
N ALA A 21 -10.57 -6.72 0.03
CA ALA A 21 -11.91 -6.20 0.28
C ALA A 21 -12.25 -5.13 -0.75
N LEU A 22 -13.40 -5.24 -1.41
CA LEU A 22 -13.96 -4.21 -2.28
C LEU A 22 -14.96 -3.36 -1.51
N VAL A 23 -14.70 -2.07 -1.38
CA VAL A 23 -15.64 -1.07 -0.85
C VAL A 23 -16.32 -0.38 -2.02
N ASP A 24 -17.55 -0.79 -2.33
CA ASP A 24 -18.36 -0.18 -3.39
C ASP A 24 -19.86 -0.32 -3.12
N PRO A 25 -20.50 0.74 -2.58
CA PRO A 25 -21.94 0.71 -2.28
C PRO A 25 -22.82 0.60 -3.53
N TYR A 26 -22.27 0.92 -4.72
CA TYR A 26 -23.03 0.92 -5.98
C TYR A 26 -22.85 -0.34 -6.82
N ARG A 27 -22.00 -1.29 -6.39
CA ARG A 27 -21.68 -2.53 -7.13
C ARG A 27 -21.36 -2.25 -8.61
N ARG A 28 -20.62 -1.18 -8.88
CA ARG A 28 -20.08 -0.92 -10.21
C ARG A 28 -19.24 -2.13 -10.60
N LEU A 29 -19.35 -2.54 -11.86
CA LEU A 29 -18.37 -3.49 -12.39
C LEU A 29 -16.99 -2.84 -12.21
N PRO A 30 -16.04 -3.50 -11.54
CA PRO A 30 -14.74 -2.94 -11.19
C PRO A 30 -13.82 -2.79 -12.41
N THR A 31 -14.38 -2.51 -13.59
CA THR A 31 -13.62 -2.32 -14.83
C THR A 31 -13.40 -0.84 -15.13
N ALA A 32 -14.16 0.07 -14.49
CA ALA A 32 -13.99 1.52 -14.62
C ALA A 32 -13.83 2.18 -13.25
N ASN A 33 -12.81 3.04 -13.12
CA ASN A 33 -12.49 3.85 -11.93
C ASN A 33 -12.11 3.04 -10.68
N VAL A 34 -11.29 2.01 -10.87
CA VAL A 34 -10.69 1.24 -9.78
C VAL A 34 -9.59 2.02 -9.09
N VAL A 35 -9.61 1.99 -7.76
CA VAL A 35 -8.51 2.43 -6.91
C VAL A 35 -8.08 1.23 -6.06
N VAL A 36 -6.82 0.82 -6.16
CA VAL A 36 -6.21 -0.15 -5.25
C VAL A 36 -5.47 0.63 -4.17
N LEU A 37 -5.83 0.45 -2.89
CA LEU A 37 -5.14 1.06 -1.75
C LEU A 37 -4.58 -0.02 -0.81
N MET A 38 -3.27 -0.04 -0.64
CA MET A 38 -2.54 -1.01 0.18
C MET A 38 -2.17 -0.42 1.55
N HIS A 39 -2.34 -1.23 2.59
CA HIS A 39 -1.95 -0.88 3.95
C HIS A 39 -0.41 -0.86 4.13
N GLY A 40 0.06 -0.29 5.24
CA GLY A 40 1.49 -0.30 5.62
C GLY A 40 1.93 -1.59 6.31
N GLY A 41 3.20 -1.65 6.72
CA GLY A 41 3.74 -2.78 7.48
C GLY A 41 3.12 -2.86 8.88
N GLY A 42 2.44 -3.95 9.18
CA GLY A 42 1.81 -4.23 10.49
C GLY A 42 0.28 -4.22 10.47
N PRO A 43 -0.39 -3.18 9.96
CA PRO A 43 -1.84 -3.18 9.75
C PRO A 43 -2.31 -4.21 8.71
N ASP A 44 -3.63 -4.29 8.52
CA ASP A 44 -4.31 -5.01 7.43
C ASP A 44 -5.31 -4.08 6.70
N HIS A 45 -6.05 -4.60 5.71
CA HIS A 45 -7.03 -3.84 4.93
C HIS A 45 -8.06 -3.07 5.78
N GLN A 46 -8.36 -3.51 7.02
CA GLN A 46 -9.37 -2.86 7.85
C GLN A 46 -8.98 -1.42 8.18
N SER A 47 -7.68 -1.16 8.36
CA SER A 47 -7.13 0.17 8.61
C SER A 47 -7.49 1.20 7.55
N LEU A 48 -7.74 0.77 6.31
CA LEU A 48 -8.05 1.65 5.18
C LEU A 48 -9.55 1.71 4.85
N ILE A 49 -10.41 0.97 5.55
CA ILE A 49 -11.87 1.02 5.33
C ILE A 49 -12.43 2.45 5.50
N PRO A 50 -12.06 3.22 6.54
CA PRO A 50 -12.55 4.59 6.68
C PRO A 50 -12.16 5.49 5.50
N LEU A 51 -10.94 5.35 4.97
CA LEU A 51 -10.49 6.11 3.79
C LEU A 51 -11.23 5.65 2.53
N ALA A 52 -11.38 4.35 2.32
CA ALA A 52 -12.13 3.81 1.19
C ALA A 52 -13.57 4.31 1.15
N ARG A 53 -14.24 4.43 2.31
CA ARG A 53 -15.58 5.01 2.42
C ARG A 53 -15.66 6.48 2.00
N GLN A 54 -14.56 7.23 2.13
CA GLN A 54 -14.49 8.61 1.66
C GLN A 54 -14.26 8.73 0.14
N LEU A 55 -14.03 7.62 -0.57
CA LEU A 55 -13.73 7.59 -2.01
C LEU A 55 -14.75 6.75 -2.81
N CYS A 56 -15.53 5.91 -2.12
CA CYS A 56 -16.43 4.94 -2.74
C CYS A 56 -17.68 5.56 -3.38
N ASP A 57 -17.90 6.87 -3.28
CA ASP A 57 -18.95 7.56 -4.05
C ASP A 57 -18.62 7.57 -5.55
N ARG A 58 -17.34 7.68 -5.92
CA ARG A 58 -16.89 7.78 -7.33
C ARG A 58 -16.01 6.63 -7.80
N HIS A 59 -15.44 5.87 -6.88
CA HIS A 59 -14.48 4.82 -7.20
C HIS A 59 -14.89 3.47 -6.61
N ALA A 60 -14.52 2.39 -7.31
CA ALA A 60 -14.49 1.06 -6.72
C ALA A 60 -13.14 0.91 -5.99
N VAL A 61 -13.16 0.87 -4.65
CA VAL A 61 -11.92 0.86 -3.85
C VAL A 61 -11.59 -0.55 -3.39
N LEU A 62 -10.47 -1.09 -3.88
CA LEU A 62 -9.92 -2.38 -3.51
C LEU A 62 -8.88 -2.19 -2.42
N LEU A 63 -9.03 -2.96 -1.35
CA LEU A 63 -8.13 -3.00 -0.21
C LEU A 63 -7.54 -4.42 -0.10
N PRO A 64 -6.51 -4.75 -0.90
CA PRO A 64 -5.80 -6.02 -0.74
C PRO A 64 -5.11 -6.08 0.62
N ASP A 65 -5.18 -7.25 1.26
CA ASP A 65 -4.22 -7.60 2.28
C ASP A 65 -2.91 -7.96 1.58
N VAL A 66 -1.82 -7.25 1.91
CA VAL A 66 -0.50 -7.55 1.38
C VAL A 66 -0.12 -8.98 1.78
N ARG A 67 0.50 -9.73 0.87
CA ARG A 67 0.96 -11.11 1.14
C ARG A 67 1.74 -11.17 2.46
N GLY A 68 1.30 -12.03 3.36
CA GLY A 68 1.83 -12.17 4.74
C GLY A 68 0.99 -11.50 5.82
N TYR A 69 0.06 -10.61 5.44
CA TYR A 69 -0.76 -9.81 6.35
C TYR A 69 -2.24 -10.17 6.22
N GLY A 70 -3.01 -9.81 7.27
CA GLY A 70 -4.46 -10.03 7.32
C GLY A 70 -4.86 -11.45 6.91
N ARG A 71 -5.67 -11.54 5.86
CA ARG A 71 -6.20 -12.80 5.31
C ARG A 71 -5.35 -13.37 4.17
N SER A 72 -4.36 -12.64 3.65
CA SER A 72 -3.41 -13.09 2.64
C SER A 72 -2.25 -13.85 3.28
N LEU A 73 -2.55 -14.95 4.00
CA LEU A 73 -1.56 -15.72 4.76
C LEU A 73 -0.43 -16.26 3.86
N CYS A 74 0.82 -16.09 4.29
CA CYS A 74 1.99 -16.62 3.59
C CYS A 74 3.14 -16.78 4.59
N SER A 75 3.50 -18.03 4.90
CA SER A 75 4.60 -18.34 5.83
C SER A 75 5.89 -18.76 5.10
N GLU A 76 5.97 -18.55 3.79
CA GLU A 76 7.12 -18.88 2.96
C GLU A 76 7.97 -17.64 2.72
N GLU A 77 9.08 -17.49 3.44
CA GLU A 77 9.99 -16.34 3.37
C GLU A 77 10.40 -15.99 1.92
N ALA A 78 10.74 -17.00 1.12
CA ALA A 78 11.16 -16.82 -0.27
C ALA A 78 10.08 -16.22 -1.20
N LYS A 79 8.81 -16.16 -0.78
CA LYS A 79 7.71 -15.54 -1.53
C LYS A 79 7.53 -14.05 -1.21
N HIS A 80 8.25 -13.51 -0.23
CA HIS A 80 8.22 -12.10 0.13
C HIS A 80 9.30 -11.33 -0.61
N THR A 81 9.01 -10.97 -1.86
CA THR A 81 9.87 -10.13 -2.70
C THR A 81 9.09 -8.94 -3.24
N TRP A 82 9.77 -7.84 -3.54
CA TRP A 82 9.15 -6.67 -4.17
C TRP A 82 8.52 -7.00 -5.52
N ALA A 83 9.11 -7.96 -6.25
CA ALA A 83 8.56 -8.47 -7.51
C ALA A 83 7.24 -9.22 -7.29
N SER A 84 7.19 -10.12 -6.29
CA SER A 84 5.97 -10.86 -5.93
C SER A 84 4.85 -9.91 -5.52
N TYR A 85 5.13 -8.93 -4.64
CA TYR A 85 4.13 -7.97 -4.20
C TYR A 85 3.57 -7.12 -5.34
N ALA A 86 4.42 -6.64 -6.26
CA ALA A 86 3.96 -5.90 -7.43
C ALA A 86 3.10 -6.79 -8.36
N ALA A 87 3.51 -8.04 -8.55
CA ALA A 87 2.77 -8.98 -9.41
C ALA A 87 1.42 -9.40 -8.79
N ASP A 88 1.31 -9.44 -7.46
CA ASP A 88 0.06 -9.69 -6.74
C ASP A 88 -0.97 -8.57 -6.97
N VAL A 89 -0.53 -7.32 -7.10
CA VAL A 89 -1.42 -6.19 -7.48
C VAL A 89 -1.97 -6.41 -8.90
N ILE A 90 -1.12 -6.82 -9.84
CA ILE A 90 -1.53 -7.10 -11.21
C ILE A 90 -2.49 -8.29 -11.28
N ALA A 91 -2.23 -9.35 -10.53
CA ALA A 91 -3.12 -10.50 -10.45
C ALA A 91 -4.51 -10.15 -9.92
N LEU A 92 -4.62 -9.20 -8.98
CA LEU A 92 -5.91 -8.66 -8.53
C LEU A 92 -6.64 -7.94 -9.66
N LEU A 93 -5.94 -7.10 -10.44
CA LEU A 93 -6.55 -6.42 -11.59
C LEU A 93 -7.02 -7.41 -12.65
N ASP A 94 -6.20 -8.43 -12.95
CA ASP A 94 -6.54 -9.48 -13.92
C ASP A 94 -7.76 -10.30 -13.47
N HIS A 95 -7.82 -10.66 -12.18
CA HIS A 95 -8.98 -11.35 -11.59
C HIS A 95 -10.28 -10.56 -11.78
N LEU A 96 -10.21 -9.24 -11.68
CA LEU A 96 -11.35 -8.33 -11.83
C LEU A 96 -11.57 -7.88 -13.28
N LYS A 97 -10.70 -8.30 -14.21
CA LYS A 97 -10.68 -7.87 -15.61
C LYS A 97 -10.57 -6.34 -15.76
N ALA A 98 -9.80 -5.72 -14.88
CA ALA A 98 -9.47 -4.30 -14.93
C ALA A 98 -8.19 -4.12 -15.75
N ASP A 99 -8.29 -3.44 -16.89
CA ASP A 99 -7.13 -3.18 -17.77
C ASP A 99 -6.09 -2.31 -17.05
N SER A 100 -6.52 -1.37 -16.21
CA SER A 100 -5.64 -0.53 -15.41
C SER A 100 -6.37 0.08 -14.21
N ALA A 101 -5.62 0.56 -13.22
CA ALA A 101 -6.17 1.17 -12.01
C ALA A 101 -5.35 2.38 -11.55
N ILE A 102 -5.93 3.18 -10.66
CA ILE A 102 -5.14 4.01 -9.75
C ILE A 102 -4.60 3.08 -8.66
N VAL A 103 -3.31 3.13 -8.36
CA VAL A 103 -2.67 2.28 -7.35
C VAL A 103 -2.06 3.17 -6.29
N GLY A 104 -2.22 2.82 -5.02
CA GLY A 104 -1.63 3.57 -3.93
C GLY A 104 -1.50 2.78 -2.65
N GLY A 105 -0.87 3.38 -1.66
CA GLY A 105 -0.75 2.78 -0.34
C GLY A 105 0.09 3.59 0.62
N ALA A 106 0.20 3.09 1.85
CA ALA A 106 0.97 3.70 2.93
C ALA A 106 2.25 2.90 3.26
N GLY A 107 3.39 3.56 3.47
CA GLY A 107 4.65 2.90 3.85
C GLY A 107 5.01 1.75 2.89
N LEU A 108 4.98 0.52 3.40
CA LEU A 108 5.10 -0.72 2.61
C LEU A 108 4.23 -0.70 1.33
N GLY A 109 2.96 -0.29 1.43
CA GLY A 109 2.05 -0.18 0.30
C GLY A 109 2.45 0.93 -0.70
N ALA A 110 3.07 2.02 -0.24
CA ALA A 110 3.63 3.05 -1.11
C ALA A 110 4.85 2.50 -1.89
N THR A 111 5.72 1.73 -1.22
CA THR A 111 6.84 1.04 -1.86
C THR A 111 6.36 0.05 -2.91
N ILE A 112 5.34 -0.77 -2.60
CA ILE A 112 4.71 -1.68 -3.58
C ILE A 112 4.12 -0.90 -4.76
N THR A 113 3.49 0.25 -4.52
CA THR A 113 2.95 1.13 -5.57
C THR A 113 4.05 1.57 -6.53
N LEU A 114 5.19 2.05 -6.03
CA LEU A 114 6.33 2.46 -6.85
C LEU A 114 6.89 1.30 -7.67
N ARG A 115 7.04 0.12 -7.05
CA ARG A 115 7.51 -1.10 -7.74
C ARG A 115 6.55 -1.53 -8.84
N THR A 116 5.25 -1.49 -8.57
CA THR A 116 4.20 -1.81 -9.55
C THR A 116 4.21 -0.81 -10.70
N ALA A 117 4.31 0.49 -10.40
CA ALA A 117 4.36 1.54 -11.42
C ALA A 117 5.56 1.40 -12.36
N LEU A 118 6.72 0.99 -11.86
CA LEU A 118 7.92 0.77 -12.68
C LEU A 118 7.87 -0.54 -13.50
N ALA A 119 7.33 -1.60 -12.92
CA ALA A 119 7.27 -2.92 -13.57
C ALA A 119 6.13 -3.04 -14.59
N HIS A 120 5.00 -2.34 -14.36
CA HIS A 120 3.75 -2.48 -15.10
C HIS A 120 3.14 -1.10 -15.41
N ARG A 121 3.92 -0.24 -16.10
CA ARG A 121 3.58 1.17 -16.36
C ARG A 121 2.21 1.35 -17.01
N GLU A 122 1.82 0.44 -17.90
CA GLU A 122 0.55 0.44 -18.63
C GLU A 122 -0.66 0.06 -17.76
N ARG A 123 -0.42 -0.63 -16.63
CA ARG A 123 -1.47 -1.08 -15.71
C ARG A 123 -1.77 -0.06 -14.60
N VAL A 124 -0.90 0.94 -14.41
CA VAL A 124 -1.02 1.96 -13.37
C VAL A 124 -1.28 3.32 -14.01
N ARG A 125 -2.54 3.80 -13.91
CA ARG A 125 -2.97 5.08 -14.49
C ARG A 125 -2.49 6.30 -13.70
N ALA A 126 -2.39 6.13 -12.38
CA ALA A 126 -1.95 7.15 -11.45
C ALA A 126 -1.50 6.47 -10.15
N ALA A 127 -0.61 7.12 -9.41
CA ALA A 127 -0.09 6.64 -8.14
C ALA A 127 -0.49 7.54 -6.97
N ILE A 128 -0.78 6.95 -5.80
CA ILE A 128 -0.98 7.67 -4.53
C ILE A 128 0.00 7.10 -3.51
N LEU A 129 0.96 7.92 -3.09
CA LEU A 129 2.02 7.53 -2.17
C LEU A 129 1.78 8.21 -0.82
N ILE A 130 1.55 7.42 0.23
CA ILE A 130 1.35 7.94 1.58
C ILE A 130 2.54 7.52 2.43
N SER A 131 3.34 8.49 2.89
CA SER A 131 4.53 8.23 3.71
C SER A 131 5.43 7.18 3.08
N VAL A 132 6.11 7.55 1.99
CA VAL A 132 7.04 6.67 1.29
C VAL A 132 8.19 6.28 2.22
N GLU A 133 8.54 4.99 2.24
CA GLU A 133 9.72 4.51 2.99
C GLU A 133 11.01 5.07 2.39
N ASP A 134 12.00 5.33 3.24
CA ASP A 134 13.28 5.87 2.80
C ASP A 134 14.00 4.94 1.81
N ILE A 135 14.82 5.52 0.93
CA ILE A 135 15.68 4.75 0.02
C ILE A 135 17.05 4.59 0.67
N GLU A 136 17.19 3.46 1.32
CA GLU A 136 18.35 3.07 2.13
C GLU A 136 19.66 3.08 1.33
N ASP A 137 20.74 3.57 1.90
CA ASP A 137 22.08 3.24 1.41
C ASP A 137 22.47 1.79 1.80
N ASP A 138 23.71 1.38 1.55
CA ASP A 138 24.17 0.01 1.88
C ASP A 138 24.30 -0.24 3.38
N GLU A 139 24.63 0.78 4.19
CA GLU A 139 24.72 0.63 5.64
C GLU A 139 23.34 0.56 6.29
N ALA A 140 22.45 1.49 5.92
CA ALA A 140 21.05 1.50 6.36
C ALA A 140 20.34 0.19 5.99
N LYS A 141 20.60 -0.36 4.80
CA LYS A 141 20.00 -1.63 4.39
C LYS A 141 20.45 -2.80 5.26
N VAL A 142 21.74 -2.87 5.61
CA VAL A 142 22.24 -3.91 6.52
C VAL A 142 21.57 -3.79 7.89
N ALA A 143 21.36 -2.58 8.38
CA ALA A 143 20.67 -2.32 9.64
C ALA A 143 19.19 -2.73 9.59
N GLU A 144 18.45 -2.37 8.55
CA GLU A 144 17.05 -2.78 8.36
C GLU A 144 16.93 -4.29 8.22
N THR A 145 17.80 -4.94 7.44
CA THR A 145 17.82 -6.41 7.33
C THR A 145 18.01 -7.06 8.71
N ALA A 146 18.95 -6.56 9.52
CA ALA A 146 19.18 -7.07 10.86
C ALA A 146 17.96 -6.84 11.78
N PHE A 147 17.38 -5.65 11.75
CA PHE A 147 16.19 -5.28 12.51
C PHE A 147 14.98 -6.18 12.16
N MET A 148 14.71 -6.38 10.87
CA MET A 148 13.59 -7.21 10.41
C MET A 148 13.79 -8.69 10.77
N ARG A 149 15.03 -9.20 10.73
CA ARG A 149 15.36 -10.56 11.18
C ARG A 149 15.17 -10.73 12.69
N GLU A 150 15.58 -9.75 13.49
CA GLU A 150 15.36 -9.75 14.94
C GLU A 150 13.86 -9.70 15.26
N PHE A 151 13.11 -8.83 14.58
CA PHE A 151 11.65 -8.80 14.70
C PHE A 151 11.03 -10.16 14.37
N ALA A 152 11.43 -10.79 13.26
CA ALA A 152 10.95 -12.11 12.87
C ALA A 152 11.27 -13.19 13.91
N ALA A 153 12.49 -13.20 14.45
CA ALA A 153 12.90 -14.11 15.51
C ALA A 153 12.01 -13.94 16.75
N ARG A 154 11.79 -12.69 17.18
CA ARG A 154 10.94 -12.37 18.32
C ARG A 154 9.47 -12.75 18.11
N VAL A 155 8.93 -12.58 16.90
CA VAL A 155 7.58 -13.08 16.57
C VAL A 155 7.51 -14.60 16.72
N ARG A 156 8.53 -15.33 16.28
CA ARG A 156 8.57 -16.81 16.37
C ARG A 156 8.73 -17.30 17.81
N GLU A 157 9.53 -16.61 18.63
CA GLU A 157 9.89 -17.03 19.99
C GLU A 157 8.91 -16.54 21.07
N GLU A 158 8.48 -15.28 20.98
CA GLU A 158 7.70 -14.60 22.02
C GLU A 158 6.29 -14.20 21.55
N GLY A 159 6.01 -14.27 20.24
CA GLY A 159 4.73 -13.90 19.64
C GLY A 159 4.63 -12.42 19.25
N LEU A 160 3.53 -12.11 18.55
CA LEU A 160 3.32 -10.80 17.90
C LEU A 160 3.36 -9.62 18.87
N TYR A 161 2.66 -9.71 20.01
CA TYR A 161 2.63 -8.60 20.97
C TYR A 161 4.02 -8.26 21.52
N ALA A 162 4.83 -9.27 21.82
CA ALA A 162 6.19 -9.06 22.32
C ALA A 162 7.09 -8.44 21.24
N ALA A 163 6.98 -8.89 19.99
CA ALA A 163 7.74 -8.34 18.87
C ALA A 163 7.39 -6.88 18.56
N TRP A 164 6.11 -6.50 18.66
CA TRP A 164 5.67 -5.13 18.40
C TRP A 164 5.90 -4.17 19.59
N ALA A 165 5.92 -4.66 20.82
CA ALA A 165 6.07 -3.84 22.03
C ALA A 165 7.22 -2.80 22.01
N PRO A 166 8.45 -3.10 21.54
CA PRO A 166 9.52 -2.10 21.47
C PRO A 166 9.37 -1.12 20.31
N ILE A 167 8.61 -1.46 19.27
CA ILE A 167 8.45 -0.65 18.05
C ILE A 167 7.33 0.37 18.22
N LEU A 168 6.20 -0.06 18.80
CA LEU A 168 4.98 0.73 18.94
C LEU A 168 5.18 2.15 19.51
N PRO A 169 6.02 2.37 20.55
CA PRO A 169 6.25 3.71 21.10
C PRO A 169 6.86 4.73 20.12
N ASN A 170 7.55 4.24 19.08
CA ASN A 170 8.23 5.08 18.08
C ASN A 170 7.38 5.30 16.82
N LEU A 171 6.26 4.60 16.68
CA LEU A 171 5.33 4.79 15.57
C LEU A 171 4.46 6.03 15.80
N ALA A 172 4.14 6.73 14.70
CA ALA A 172 3.12 7.76 14.68
C ALA A 172 1.80 7.25 15.29
N PRO A 173 1.02 8.09 16.00
CA PRO A 173 -0.14 7.65 16.78
C PRO A 173 -1.14 6.79 15.99
N VAL A 174 -1.52 7.22 14.78
CA VAL A 174 -2.40 6.45 13.89
C VAL A 174 -1.83 5.09 13.50
N ILE A 175 -0.54 5.02 13.16
CA ILE A 175 0.08 3.76 12.74
C ILE A 175 0.14 2.78 13.92
N ARG A 176 0.46 3.28 15.12
CA ARG A 176 0.42 2.49 16.35
C ARG A 176 -0.97 1.90 16.61
N GLU A 177 -2.02 2.70 16.44
CA GLU A 177 -3.41 2.27 16.61
C GLU A 177 -3.78 1.19 15.59
N MET A 178 -3.48 1.42 14.31
CA MET A 178 -3.74 0.47 13.23
C MET A 178 -2.99 -0.86 13.41
N VAL A 179 -1.75 -0.82 13.90
CA VAL A 179 -0.99 -2.03 14.24
C VAL A 179 -1.63 -2.76 15.42
N HIS A 180 -1.98 -2.05 16.50
CA HIS A 180 -2.64 -2.65 17.66
C HIS A 180 -3.95 -3.34 17.29
N ASP A 181 -4.77 -2.72 16.43
CA ASP A 181 -6.01 -3.29 15.94
C ASP A 181 -5.78 -4.55 15.08
N ALA A 182 -4.72 -4.59 14.28
CA ALA A 182 -4.42 -5.71 13.38
C ALA A 182 -3.77 -6.92 14.08
N ILE A 183 -3.05 -6.74 15.21
CA ILE A 183 -2.36 -7.85 15.90
C ILE A 183 -3.27 -9.06 16.20
N PRO A 184 -4.49 -8.90 16.78
CA PRO A 184 -5.38 -10.04 17.04
C PRO A 184 -5.81 -10.82 15.80
N ARG A 185 -5.75 -10.21 14.61
CA ARG A 185 -6.15 -10.82 13.33
C ARG A 185 -4.95 -11.37 12.56
N SER A 186 -3.74 -11.02 12.96
CA SER A 186 -2.50 -11.42 12.30
C SER A 186 -2.10 -12.86 12.62
N ASN A 187 -1.46 -13.52 11.65
CA ASN A 187 -0.87 -14.83 11.82
C ASN A 187 0.64 -14.69 12.08
N ALA A 188 1.13 -15.19 13.22
CA ALA A 188 2.52 -15.02 13.63
C ALA A 188 3.52 -15.59 12.61
N ALA A 189 3.27 -16.78 12.06
CA ALA A 189 4.16 -17.39 11.06
C ALA A 189 4.21 -16.57 9.77
N SER A 190 3.07 -15.98 9.36
CA SER A 190 3.01 -15.13 8.17
C SER A 190 3.71 -13.78 8.38
N ILE A 191 3.53 -13.13 9.53
CA ILE A 191 4.22 -11.87 9.85
C ILE A 191 5.73 -12.09 9.98
N ALA A 192 6.16 -13.19 10.62
CA ALA A 192 7.57 -13.54 10.70
C ALA A 192 8.19 -13.80 9.31
N ALA A 193 7.45 -14.45 8.41
CA ALA A 193 7.90 -14.67 7.04
C ALA A 193 7.91 -13.37 6.21
N ALA A 194 6.92 -12.50 6.39
CA ALA A 194 6.83 -11.21 5.71
C ALA A 194 8.00 -10.28 6.02
N ALA A 195 8.63 -10.43 7.18
CA ALA A 195 9.83 -9.71 7.55
C ALA A 195 11.05 -10.04 6.64
N ALA A 196 11.03 -11.15 5.90
CA ALA A 196 12.03 -11.47 4.88
C ALA A 196 12.07 -10.45 3.73
N ILE A 197 11.04 -9.60 3.58
CA ILE A 197 11.11 -8.45 2.66
C ILE A 197 12.30 -7.53 2.96
N GLY A 198 12.77 -7.49 4.21
CA GLY A 198 13.96 -6.76 4.62
C GLY A 198 15.25 -7.25 3.95
N ASP A 199 15.29 -8.49 3.42
CA ASP A 199 16.40 -9.03 2.64
C ASP A 199 16.37 -8.58 1.16
N ASP A 200 15.20 -8.18 0.66
CA ASP A 200 15.03 -7.70 -0.71
C ASP A 200 15.12 -6.17 -0.76
N ARG A 201 15.91 -5.63 -1.69
CA ARG A 201 16.15 -4.18 -1.79
C ARG A 201 15.15 -3.55 -2.76
N ALA A 202 14.34 -2.61 -2.27
CA ALA A 202 13.32 -1.95 -3.09
C ALA A 202 13.94 -1.06 -4.17
N PHE A 203 14.86 -0.20 -3.77
CA PHE A 203 15.56 0.77 -4.63
C PHE A 203 17.01 0.95 -4.14
N ARG A 204 17.91 1.33 -5.05
CA ARG A 204 19.28 1.76 -4.74
C ARG A 204 19.41 3.27 -4.74
N SER A 205 18.56 3.99 -5.48
CA SER A 205 18.57 5.44 -5.51
C SER A 205 17.21 6.01 -5.91
N VAL A 206 16.95 7.24 -5.45
CA VAL A 206 15.77 8.03 -5.85
C VAL A 206 15.71 8.23 -7.37
N SER A 207 16.86 8.28 -8.06
CA SER A 207 16.93 8.48 -9.51
C SER A 207 16.26 7.36 -10.33
N GLU A 208 16.13 6.15 -9.78
CA GLU A 208 15.41 5.04 -10.43
C GLU A 208 13.92 5.35 -10.63
N LEU A 209 13.38 6.21 -9.77
CA LEU A 209 11.97 6.60 -9.79
C LEU A 209 11.66 7.62 -10.88
N ALA A 210 12.66 8.25 -11.51
CA ALA A 210 12.47 9.23 -12.59
C ALA A 210 11.75 8.64 -13.83
N ALA A 211 11.71 7.30 -13.95
CA ALA A 211 11.00 6.60 -15.02
C ALA A 211 9.49 6.43 -14.77
N ILE A 212 8.97 6.92 -13.64
CA ILE A 212 7.54 7.00 -13.34
C ILE A 212 6.99 8.26 -14.02
N ALA A 213 6.14 8.07 -15.02
CA ALA A 213 5.58 9.14 -15.84
C ALA A 213 4.06 9.33 -15.66
N MET A 214 3.39 8.49 -14.88
CA MET A 214 1.98 8.69 -14.56
C MET A 214 1.82 9.80 -13.50
N PRO A 215 0.65 10.49 -13.46
CA PRO A 215 0.32 11.39 -12.36
C PRO A 215 0.51 10.70 -11.01
N THR A 216 1.21 11.36 -10.09
CA THR A 216 1.57 10.78 -8.79
C THR A 216 1.32 11.79 -7.68
N LEU A 217 0.42 11.47 -6.75
CA LEU A 217 0.22 12.24 -5.52
C LEU A 217 1.15 11.71 -4.43
N ILE A 218 1.87 12.60 -3.76
CA ILE A 218 2.77 12.27 -2.65
C ILE A 218 2.27 12.97 -1.38
N ILE A 219 1.89 12.19 -0.36
CA ILE A 219 1.53 12.65 0.98
C ILE A 219 2.72 12.40 1.91
N PRO A 220 3.37 13.45 2.46
CA PRO A 220 4.55 13.29 3.28
C PRO A 220 4.33 12.44 4.54
N GLY A 221 5.36 11.66 4.89
CA GLY A 221 5.55 11.11 6.22
C GLY A 221 6.16 12.13 7.18
N MET A 222 6.40 11.72 8.41
CA MET A 222 6.81 12.61 9.51
C MET A 222 7.97 12.07 10.35
N ASP A 223 8.52 10.91 9.98
CA ASP A 223 9.53 10.19 10.77
C ASP A 223 10.75 9.83 9.91
N GLU A 224 11.80 9.31 10.54
CA GLU A 224 13.07 8.97 9.87
C GLU A 224 12.91 7.84 8.84
N ARG A 225 11.96 6.91 9.06
CA ARG A 225 11.67 5.83 8.10
C ARG A 225 10.87 6.35 6.91
N HIS A 226 10.13 7.44 7.08
CA HIS A 226 9.30 8.07 6.05
C HIS A 226 9.60 9.57 5.93
N PRO A 227 10.82 9.94 5.51
CA PRO A 227 11.29 11.32 5.60
C PRO A 227 10.51 12.25 4.68
N GLN A 228 10.05 13.38 5.22
CA GLN A 228 9.40 14.42 4.43
C GLN A 228 10.28 14.91 3.27
N ALA A 229 11.60 15.00 3.48
CA ALA A 229 12.55 15.40 2.46
C ALA A 229 12.53 14.47 1.22
N LEU A 230 12.32 13.16 1.42
CA LEU A 230 12.15 12.23 0.30
C LEU A 230 10.85 12.53 -0.46
N ALA A 231 9.74 12.79 0.25
CA ALA A 231 8.48 13.14 -0.40
C ALA A 231 8.60 14.41 -1.27
N GLU A 232 9.29 15.44 -0.77
CA GLU A 232 9.61 16.67 -1.51
C GLU A 232 10.49 16.36 -2.73
N GLN A 233 11.56 15.59 -2.55
CA GLN A 233 12.44 15.18 -3.63
C GLN A 233 11.71 14.39 -4.72
N LEU A 234 10.75 13.52 -4.37
CA LEU A 234 9.94 12.79 -5.34
C LEU A 234 8.99 13.71 -6.09
N ALA A 235 8.38 14.68 -5.42
CA ALA A 235 7.52 15.65 -6.09
C ALA A 235 8.28 16.45 -7.16
N ASP A 236 9.53 16.82 -6.88
CA ASP A 236 10.40 17.53 -7.83
C ASP A 236 10.97 16.61 -8.93
N LEU A 237 11.30 15.37 -8.60
CA LEU A 237 11.89 14.42 -9.55
C LEU A 237 10.86 13.94 -10.60
N LEU A 238 9.64 13.65 -10.16
CA LEU A 238 8.63 13.04 -11.01
C LEU A 238 8.02 14.08 -11.96
N PRO A 239 7.92 13.80 -13.28
CA PRO A 239 7.42 14.76 -14.27
C PRO A 239 5.98 15.22 -14.00
N HIS A 240 5.20 14.39 -13.29
CA HIS A 240 3.83 14.68 -12.87
C HIS A 240 3.63 14.41 -11.37
N GLY A 241 4.66 14.66 -10.57
CA GLY A 241 4.60 14.60 -9.11
C GLY A 241 3.82 15.79 -8.53
N LYS A 242 2.90 15.51 -7.60
CA LYS A 242 2.18 16.52 -6.82
C LYS A 242 2.38 16.23 -5.34
N LEU A 243 3.10 17.11 -4.64
CA LEU A 243 3.16 17.09 -3.18
C LEU A 243 1.81 17.55 -2.63
N ALA A 244 1.21 16.76 -1.76
CA ALA A 244 -0.06 17.10 -1.12
C ALA A 244 0.13 18.17 -0.05
N ALA A 245 -0.88 19.01 0.15
CA ALA A 245 -0.94 19.91 1.31
C ALA A 245 -1.24 19.15 2.62
N ALA A 246 -1.79 17.94 2.53
CA ALA A 246 -1.97 17.04 3.67
C ALA A 246 -0.68 16.28 3.95
N ALA A 247 -0.42 15.99 5.23
CA ALA A 247 0.72 15.20 5.69
C ALA A 247 0.31 14.35 6.90
N ILE A 248 1.05 13.27 7.17
CA ILE A 248 0.91 12.55 8.44
C ILE A 248 1.42 13.46 9.57
N SER A 249 0.73 13.44 10.71
CA SER A 249 1.09 14.24 11.89
C SER A 249 0.60 13.57 13.17
N ASP A 250 1.11 14.01 14.32
CA ASP A 250 0.69 13.53 15.63
C ASP A 250 -0.79 13.80 15.95
N ALA A 251 -1.43 14.71 15.21
CA ALA A 251 -2.86 14.99 15.35
C ALA A 251 -3.76 13.91 14.72
N ILE A 252 -3.18 13.00 13.92
CA ILE A 252 -3.90 11.87 13.32
C ILE A 252 -3.71 10.67 14.25
N VAL A 253 -4.79 10.26 14.91
CA VAL A 253 -4.72 9.23 15.97
C VAL A 253 -5.50 7.97 15.62
N THR A 254 -6.59 8.08 14.84
CA THR A 254 -7.41 6.94 14.43
C THR A 254 -7.48 6.78 12.92
N ALA A 255 -7.92 5.61 12.45
CA ALA A 255 -8.23 5.39 11.05
C ALA A 255 -9.27 6.37 10.48
N GLU A 256 -10.25 6.83 11.28
CA GLU A 256 -11.19 7.89 10.88
C GLU A 256 -10.51 9.26 10.74
N ASP A 257 -9.57 9.60 11.62
CA ASP A 257 -8.77 10.83 11.49
C ASP A 257 -7.93 10.78 10.22
N PHE A 258 -7.28 9.64 9.97
CA PHE A 258 -6.48 9.41 8.78
C PHE A 258 -7.31 9.62 7.52
N ALA A 259 -8.49 9.00 7.46
CA ALA A 259 -9.43 9.18 6.35
C ALA A 259 -9.86 10.64 6.18
N ARG A 260 -10.25 11.31 7.27
CA ARG A 260 -10.75 12.69 7.25
C ARG A 260 -9.67 13.68 6.82
N CYS A 261 -8.43 13.48 7.24
CA CYS A 261 -7.30 14.34 6.90
C CYS A 261 -6.82 14.13 5.46
N LEU A 262 -6.76 12.88 4.98
CA LEU A 262 -6.12 12.58 3.71
C LEU A 262 -7.09 12.57 2.52
N ALA A 263 -8.36 12.21 2.75
CA ALA A 263 -9.34 12.10 1.67
C ALA A 263 -9.53 13.38 0.85
N PRO A 264 -9.53 14.61 1.40
CA PRO A 264 -9.68 15.82 0.60
C PRO A 264 -8.60 15.95 -0.48
N ALA A 265 -7.32 15.77 -0.13
CA ALA A 265 -6.21 15.84 -1.07
C ALA A 265 -6.26 14.72 -2.12
N ILE A 266 -6.61 13.50 -1.69
CA ILE A 266 -6.77 12.36 -2.61
C ILE A 266 -7.94 12.62 -3.59
N ARG A 267 -9.07 13.13 -3.11
CA ARG A 267 -10.24 13.44 -3.97
C ARG A 267 -9.92 14.54 -4.97
N GLU A 268 -9.21 15.59 -4.55
CA GLU A 268 -8.76 16.65 -5.44
C GLU A 268 -7.92 16.07 -6.58
N PHE A 269 -6.88 15.30 -6.24
CA PHE A 269 -6.03 14.63 -7.22
C PHE A 269 -6.81 13.70 -8.16
N LEU A 270 -7.70 12.87 -7.63
CA LEU A 270 -8.51 11.95 -8.43
C LEU A 270 -9.45 12.67 -9.41
N ASN A 271 -9.95 13.86 -9.06
CA ASN A 271 -10.79 14.67 -9.95
C ASN A 271 -10.01 15.38 -11.06
N GLU A 272 -8.70 15.58 -10.88
CA GLU A 272 -7.80 16.17 -11.88
C GLU A 272 -7.31 15.15 -12.92
N LEU A 273 -7.46 13.85 -12.64
CA LEU A 273 -7.00 12.80 -13.55
C LEU A 273 -7.75 12.83 -14.89
N PRO A 274 -7.05 12.54 -16.00
CA PRO A 274 -7.71 12.39 -17.29
C PRO A 274 -8.82 11.34 -17.23
N PRO A 275 -9.95 11.54 -17.93
CA PRO A 275 -10.99 10.54 -18.03
C PRO A 275 -10.43 9.23 -18.61
N LEU A 276 -11.07 8.11 -18.26
CA LEU A 276 -10.72 6.83 -18.88
C LEU A 276 -10.82 6.95 -20.41
N PRO A 277 -9.87 6.38 -21.17
CA PRO A 277 -10.04 6.23 -22.61
C PRO A 277 -11.38 5.53 -22.85
N THR A 278 -12.25 6.14 -23.64
CA THR A 278 -13.46 5.44 -24.09
C THR A 278 -13.00 4.22 -24.87
N ALA A 279 -13.43 3.02 -24.48
CA ALA A 279 -13.20 1.83 -25.27
C ALA A 279 -13.64 2.13 -26.70
N SER A 280 -12.70 2.12 -27.65
CA SER A 280 -13.04 2.28 -29.06
C SER A 280 -14.06 1.21 -29.37
N ALA A 281 -15.26 1.61 -29.80
CA ALA A 281 -16.18 0.70 -30.47
C ALA A 281 -15.35 0.00 -31.55
N GLY A 282 -15.13 -1.31 -31.39
CA GLY A 282 -14.43 -2.10 -32.39
C GLY A 282 -15.16 -1.92 -33.73
N PRO A 283 -14.43 -1.95 -34.86
CA PRO A 283 -15.10 -1.90 -36.16
C PRO A 283 -16.03 -3.12 -36.26
N ASP A 284 -17.31 -2.84 -36.53
CA ASP A 284 -18.34 -3.82 -36.88
C ASP A 284 -17.92 -4.74 -38.04
#